data_AF-A0AAP2ZM14-F1
#
_entry.id   AF-A0AAP2ZM14-F1
#
_cell.length_a   1.000
_cell.length_b   1.000
_cell.length_c   1.000
_cell.angle_alpha   90.00
_cell.angle_beta   90.00
_cell.angle_gamma   90.00
#
_symmetry.space_group_name_H-M   'P 1'
#
loop_
_entity.id
_entity.type
_entity.pdbx_description
1 polymer ?
#
loop_
_entity_poly.entity_id
_entity_poly.type
_entity_poly.pdbx_seq_one_letter_code
_entity_poly.pdbx_strand_id
1 'polypeptide(L)'
;MSADNLNNEKVSNLPLGKQANTAQSEEKNTERHFVRHPMHEKMKLMLLGTLVFFVLIIFFMASIKNPGLYQIDKDTLILINQAFNALVLLTIPFLLGMLGAVSRILIAGLNVVNQTSLILSSGLMATFSWIGIKSGVLLAIVAPHLEKQGIPPEGIVSSPSNFYTMALVAVLVGMFSTNLYLFINQKVEQLTQKSIKENPNEALGIK
;
A
#
# COMPACT_ATOMS: atom_id res chain seq x y z
N MET A 1 48.13 78.63 10.66
CA MET A 1 49.24 78.56 11.63
C MET A 1 48.88 77.44 12.59
N SER A 2 49.46 76.26 12.37
CA SER A 2 50.68 75.79 13.07
C SER A 2 50.33 75.43 14.52
N ALA A 3 50.21 74.13 14.78
CA ALA A 3 51.26 73.28 15.36
C ALA A 3 51.28 73.50 16.88
N ASP A 4 50.74 72.58 17.67
CA ASP A 4 51.40 71.39 18.24
C ASP A 4 51.37 71.61 19.76
N ASN A 5 50.57 70.84 20.50
CA ASN A 5 50.95 69.56 21.09
C ASN A 5 51.71 69.77 22.40
N LEU A 6 51.12 69.34 23.53
CA LEU A 6 51.83 68.63 24.61
C LEU A 6 50.85 68.25 25.75
N ASN A 7 50.65 66.94 25.88
CA ASN A 7 50.75 66.14 27.13
C ASN A 7 49.74 66.38 28.27
N ASN A 8 49.22 65.39 29.01
CA ASN A 8 49.37 63.94 29.01
C ASN A 8 48.35 63.37 30.05
N GLU A 9 47.87 62.15 29.79
CA GLU A 9 47.38 61.12 30.72
C GLU A 9 46.21 61.36 31.72
N LYS A 10 45.05 60.75 31.39
CA LYS A 10 44.47 59.57 32.09
C LYS A 10 43.13 59.21 31.42
N VAL A 11 43.10 58.30 30.44
CA VAL A 11 42.84 56.85 30.59
C VAL A 11 41.62 56.52 31.46
N SER A 12 40.48 56.26 30.82
CA SER A 12 39.74 55.01 31.03
C SER A 12 38.81 54.74 29.84
N ASN A 13 39.22 53.76 29.05
CA ASN A 13 38.62 53.27 27.82
C ASN A 13 37.19 52.72 28.02
N LEU A 14 36.22 53.20 27.23
CA LEU A 14 35.01 52.44 26.91
C LEU A 14 35.29 51.63 25.62
N PRO A 15 35.25 50.29 25.62
CA PRO A 15 35.18 49.56 24.37
C PRO A 15 33.74 49.52 23.88
N LEU A 16 33.54 50.11 22.69
CA LEU A 16 32.39 50.09 21.80
C LEU A 16 32.11 48.67 21.25
N GLY A 17 32.05 47.65 22.12
CA GLY A 17 32.00 46.23 21.74
C GLY A 17 30.84 45.43 22.35
N LYS A 18 29.92 46.07 23.08
CA LYS A 18 28.91 45.37 23.89
C LYS A 18 27.46 45.43 23.38
N GLN A 19 27.18 46.07 22.23
CA GLN A 19 25.81 46.13 21.69
C GLN A 19 25.58 45.28 20.42
N ALA A 20 26.62 44.68 19.82
CA ALA A 20 26.44 43.79 18.68
C ALA A 20 26.14 42.32 19.06
N ASN A 21 26.41 41.90 20.30
CA ASN A 21 26.26 40.50 20.73
C ASN A 21 24.91 40.18 21.39
N THR A 22 24.07 41.18 21.67
CA THR A 22 22.79 40.96 22.36
C THR A 22 21.63 40.74 21.39
N ALA A 23 21.72 41.26 20.14
CA ALA A 23 20.69 41.03 19.11
C ALA A 23 20.83 39.66 18.41
N GLN A 24 22.02 39.05 18.40
CA GLN A 24 22.23 37.69 17.87
C GLN A 24 21.86 36.57 18.87
N SER A 25 21.53 36.92 20.11
CA SER A 25 21.25 35.95 21.17
C SER A 25 19.76 35.58 21.31
N GLU A 26 18.84 36.30 20.67
CA GLU A 26 17.40 35.97 20.71
C GLU A 26 16.87 35.30 19.44
N GLU A 27 17.50 35.48 18.28
CA GLU A 27 17.06 34.84 17.02
C GLU A 27 17.57 33.39 16.85
N LYS A 28 18.51 32.95 17.69
CA LYS A 28 19.11 31.61 17.63
C LYS A 28 18.44 30.57 18.54
N ASN A 29 17.32 30.91 19.19
CA ASN A 29 16.67 30.06 20.20
C ASN A 29 15.35 29.40 19.74
N THR A 30 14.96 29.57 18.46
CA THR A 30 13.74 28.98 17.87
C THR A 30 14.04 27.98 16.76
N GLU A 31 15.27 27.49 16.67
CA GLU A 31 15.61 26.30 15.87
C GLU A 31 16.22 25.23 16.76
N ARG A 32 15.48 24.83 17.80
CA ARG A 32 15.65 23.47 18.33
C ARG A 32 15.10 22.51 17.30
N HIS A 33 15.97 22.18 16.34
CA HIS A 33 15.93 20.93 15.59
C HIS A 33 15.41 19.82 16.51
N PHE A 34 14.18 19.40 16.29
CA PHE A 34 13.69 18.11 16.74
C PHE A 34 14.45 17.07 15.94
N VAL A 35 15.68 16.79 16.35
CA VAL A 35 16.47 15.68 15.85
C VAL A 35 15.75 14.43 16.35
N ARG A 36 14.83 13.89 15.54
CA ARG A 36 14.39 12.51 15.69
C ARG A 36 15.67 11.67 15.65
N HIS A 37 16.12 11.20 16.80
CA HIS A 37 17.28 10.33 16.88
C HIS A 37 17.01 9.09 16.03
N PRO A 38 17.77 8.83 14.94
CA PRO A 38 17.58 7.65 14.08
C PRO A 38 17.87 6.33 14.83
N MET A 39 18.43 6.42 16.05
CA MET A 39 18.69 5.30 16.93
C MET A 39 17.39 4.62 17.40
N HIS A 40 16.30 5.35 17.64
CA HIS A 40 15.05 4.75 18.12
C HIS A 40 14.35 3.90 17.05
N GLU A 41 14.44 4.30 15.78
CA GLU A 41 13.86 3.54 14.66
C GLU A 41 14.66 2.27 14.38
N LYS A 42 16.00 2.36 14.39
CA LYS A 42 16.88 1.19 14.27
C LYS A 42 16.75 0.23 15.45
N MET A 43 16.61 0.74 16.67
CA MET A 43 16.41 -0.08 17.87
C MET A 43 15.05 -0.78 17.87
N LYS A 44 13.98 -0.12 17.41
CA LYS A 44 12.67 -0.75 17.21
C LYS A 44 12.71 -1.84 16.13
N LEU A 45 13.38 -1.59 15.01
CA LEU A 45 13.55 -2.59 13.95
C LEU A 45 14.38 -3.80 14.43
N MET A 46 15.44 -3.55 15.19
CA MET A 46 16.28 -4.60 15.79
C MET A 46 15.50 -5.41 16.84
N LEU A 47 14.70 -4.76 17.67
CA LEU A 47 13.84 -5.42 18.65
C LEU A 47 12.76 -6.26 17.97
N LEU A 48 12.12 -5.74 16.91
CA LEU A 48 11.16 -6.50 16.10
C LEU A 48 11.84 -7.72 15.45
N GLY A 49 13.02 -7.54 14.86
CA GLY A 49 13.79 -8.64 14.28
C GLY A 49 14.18 -9.70 15.31
N THR A 50 14.57 -9.27 16.52
CA THR A 50 14.90 -10.18 17.63
C THR A 50 13.68 -10.94 18.13
N LEU A 51 12.52 -10.28 18.22
CA LEU A 51 11.25 -10.91 18.59
C LEU A 51 10.84 -11.97 17.56
N VAL A 52 10.90 -11.64 16.26
CA VAL A 52 10.60 -12.59 15.18
C VAL A 52 11.56 -13.78 15.22
N PHE A 53 12.85 -13.53 15.43
CA PHE A 53 13.85 -14.59 15.55
C PHE A 53 13.61 -15.49 16.76
N PHE A 54 13.22 -14.90 17.90
CA PHE A 54 12.88 -15.65 19.11
C PHE A 54 11.65 -16.53 18.92
N VAL A 55 10.61 -16.01 18.26
CA VAL A 55 9.42 -16.80 17.88
C VAL A 55 9.82 -17.96 16.96
N LEU A 56 10.68 -17.72 15.96
CA LEU A 56 11.18 -18.78 15.07
C LEU A 56 11.95 -19.87 15.83
N ILE A 57 12.77 -19.49 16.82
CA ILE A 57 13.48 -20.46 17.67
C ILE A 57 12.49 -21.29 18.49
N ILE A 58 11.47 -20.67 19.07
CA ILE A 58 10.42 -21.38 19.83
C ILE A 58 9.70 -22.38 18.91
N PHE A 59 9.30 -21.94 17.71
CA PHE A 59 8.68 -22.81 16.72
C PHE A 59 9.60 -23.96 16.31
N PHE A 60 10.89 -23.69 16.08
CA PHE A 60 11.87 -24.71 15.71
C PHE A 60 12.08 -25.74 16.82
N MET A 61 12.23 -25.30 18.07
CA MET A 61 12.28 -26.17 19.25
C MET A 61 10.99 -27.00 19.42
N ALA A 62 9.83 -26.37 19.24
CA ALA A 62 8.55 -27.06 19.28
C ALA A 62 8.42 -28.11 18.18
N SER A 63 8.97 -27.83 17.00
CA SER A 63 9.00 -28.73 15.84
C SER A 63 9.84 -29.98 16.11
N ILE A 64 11.03 -29.82 16.69
CA ILE A 64 11.91 -30.96 17.03
C ILE A 64 11.30 -31.83 18.13
N LYS A 65 10.68 -31.21 19.15
CA LYS A 65 10.09 -31.94 20.28
C LYS A 65 8.81 -32.71 19.93
N ASN A 66 8.15 -32.36 18.82
CA ASN A 66 6.92 -33.00 18.37
C ASN A 66 7.13 -33.67 17.00
N PRO A 67 7.79 -34.84 16.95
CA PRO A 67 8.03 -35.55 15.68
C PRO A 67 6.72 -35.99 15.00
N GLY A 68 5.61 -36.04 15.74
CA GLY A 68 4.27 -36.28 15.19
C GLY A 68 3.77 -35.16 14.24
N LEU A 69 4.33 -33.95 14.29
CA LEU A 69 4.02 -32.88 13.31
C LEU A 69 4.46 -33.24 11.88
N TYR A 70 5.43 -34.15 11.75
CA TYR A 70 5.93 -34.60 10.45
C TYR A 70 5.24 -35.86 9.95
N GLN A 71 4.39 -36.49 10.77
CA GLN A 71 3.50 -37.56 10.31
C GLN A 71 2.31 -36.91 9.61
N ILE A 72 2.48 -36.69 8.31
CA ILE A 72 1.42 -36.13 7.46
C ILE A 72 0.32 -37.19 7.34
N ASP A 73 -0.82 -36.92 7.96
CA ASP A 73 -2.01 -37.75 7.80
C ASP A 73 -2.42 -37.81 6.32
N LYS A 74 -3.02 -38.92 5.89
CA LYS A 74 -3.48 -39.10 4.50
C LYS A 74 -4.45 -38.00 4.11
N ASP A 75 -5.29 -37.56 5.03
CA ASP A 75 -6.26 -36.48 4.79
C ASP A 75 -5.55 -35.13 4.56
N THR A 76 -4.46 -34.89 5.28
CA THR A 76 -3.63 -33.68 5.08
C THR A 76 -2.95 -33.72 3.71
N LEU A 77 -2.47 -34.90 3.29
CA LEU A 77 -1.86 -35.08 1.97
C LEU A 77 -2.86 -34.81 0.84
N ILE A 78 -4.10 -35.27 0.98
CA ILE A 78 -5.19 -35.02 0.02
C ILE A 78 -5.49 -33.51 -0.04
N LEU A 79 -5.60 -32.86 1.12
CA LEU A 79 -5.88 -31.42 1.18
C LEU A 79 -4.77 -30.59 0.51
N ILE A 80 -3.50 -30.91 0.78
CA ILE A 80 -2.36 -30.23 0.16
C ILE A 80 -2.40 -30.41 -1.37
N ASN A 81 -2.69 -31.62 -1.86
CA ASN A 81 -2.75 -31.88 -3.29
C ASN A 81 -3.92 -31.13 -3.96
N GLN A 82 -5.09 -31.10 -3.31
CA GLN A 82 -6.23 -30.31 -3.77
C GLN A 82 -5.92 -28.81 -3.80
N ALA A 83 -5.28 -28.29 -2.75
CA ALA A 83 -4.86 -26.89 -2.68
C ALA A 83 -3.84 -26.54 -3.76
N PHE A 84 -2.88 -27.43 -4.03
CA PHE A 84 -1.90 -27.24 -5.11
C PHE A 84 -2.59 -27.22 -6.49
N ASN A 85 -3.48 -28.17 -6.75
CA ASN A 85 -4.25 -28.19 -8.00
C ASN A 85 -5.11 -26.92 -8.16
N ALA A 86 -5.73 -26.45 -7.07
CA ALA A 86 -6.46 -25.19 -7.08
C ALA A 86 -5.54 -23.99 -7.35
N LEU A 87 -4.35 -23.93 -6.75
CA LEU A 87 -3.36 -22.88 -6.99
C LEU A 87 -2.95 -22.83 -8.48
N VAL A 88 -2.65 -23.99 -9.08
CA VAL A 88 -2.31 -24.10 -10.50
C VAL A 88 -3.46 -23.61 -11.36
N LEU A 89 -4.70 -24.02 -11.05
CA LEU A 89 -5.90 -23.57 -11.77
C LEU A 89 -6.10 -22.05 -11.67
N LEU A 90 -5.85 -21.45 -10.50
CA LEU A 90 -6.02 -20.01 -10.25
C LEU A 90 -4.93 -19.15 -10.88
N THR A 91 -3.80 -19.74 -11.24
CA THR A 91 -2.70 -19.02 -11.91
C THR A 91 -3.15 -18.45 -13.26
N ILE A 92 -4.02 -19.15 -13.99
CA ILE A 92 -4.52 -18.69 -15.30
C ILE A 92 -5.31 -17.37 -15.19
N PRO A 93 -6.41 -17.28 -14.41
CA PRO A 93 -7.15 -16.02 -14.27
C PRO A 93 -6.30 -14.93 -13.61
N PHE A 94 -5.38 -15.28 -12.71
CA PHE A 94 -4.45 -14.33 -12.11
C PHE A 94 -3.58 -13.62 -13.18
N LEU A 95 -2.89 -14.41 -14.02
CA LEU A 95 -2.02 -13.87 -15.07
C LEU A 95 -2.81 -13.06 -16.10
N LEU A 96 -3.98 -13.53 -16.52
CA LEU A 96 -4.83 -12.81 -17.46
C LEU A 96 -5.37 -11.50 -16.86
N GLY A 97 -5.76 -11.49 -15.59
CA GLY A 97 -6.18 -10.30 -14.87
C GLY A 97 -5.06 -9.25 -14.74
N MET A 98 -3.82 -9.70 -14.48
CA MET A 98 -2.66 -8.81 -14.49
C MET A 98 -2.35 -8.28 -15.90
N LEU A 99 -2.40 -9.13 -16.92
CA LEU A 99 -2.13 -8.73 -18.31
C LEU A 99 -3.15 -7.70 -18.83
N GLY A 100 -4.42 -7.87 -18.47
CA GLY A 100 -5.48 -6.90 -18.75
C GLY A 100 -5.24 -5.55 -18.07
N ALA A 101 -4.78 -5.56 -16.81
CA ALA A 101 -4.42 -4.35 -16.08
C ALA A 101 -3.23 -3.63 -16.71
N VAL A 102 -2.16 -4.36 -17.03
CA VAL A 102 -0.97 -3.80 -17.70
C VAL A 102 -1.36 -3.13 -19.02
N SER A 103 -2.14 -3.84 -19.85
CA SER A 103 -2.64 -3.30 -21.12
C SER A 103 -3.40 -1.98 -20.91
N ARG A 104 -4.26 -1.92 -19.88
CA ARG A 104 -5.03 -0.72 -19.57
C ARG A 104 -4.17 0.44 -19.07
N ILE A 105 -3.20 0.16 -18.21
CA ILE A 105 -2.26 1.17 -17.68
C ILE A 105 -1.41 1.76 -18.80
N LEU A 106 -0.95 0.92 -19.74
CA LEU A 106 -0.23 1.35 -20.95
C LEU A 106 -1.11 2.25 -21.84
N ILE A 107 -2.37 1.87 -22.07
CA ILE A 107 -3.33 2.71 -22.83
C ILE A 107 -3.58 4.05 -22.13
N ALA A 108 -3.61 4.07 -20.80
CA ALA A 108 -3.76 5.29 -20.01
C ALA A 108 -2.49 6.17 -19.96
N GLY A 109 -1.37 5.71 -20.55
CA GLY A 109 -0.10 6.44 -20.54
C GLY A 109 0.57 6.52 -19.17
N LEU A 110 0.20 5.64 -18.23
CA LEU A 110 0.73 5.65 -16.87
C LEU A 110 1.95 4.73 -16.74
N ASN A 111 2.87 5.06 -15.83
CA ASN A 111 4.02 4.21 -15.57
C ASN A 111 3.60 2.93 -14.84
N VAL A 112 3.82 1.79 -15.49
CA VAL A 112 3.50 0.43 -15.01
C VAL A 112 4.17 0.14 -13.67
N VAL A 113 5.41 0.60 -13.46
CA VAL A 113 6.17 0.35 -12.22
C VAL A 113 5.53 1.03 -11.02
N ASN A 114 4.96 2.22 -11.21
CA ASN A 114 4.28 2.97 -10.15
C ASN A 114 2.90 2.37 -9.81
N GLN A 115 2.36 1.51 -10.68
CA GLN A 115 1.01 0.93 -10.55
C GLN A 115 1.06 -0.58 -10.29
N THR A 116 2.18 -1.10 -9.76
CA THR A 116 2.37 -2.53 -9.42
C THR A 116 1.31 -3.05 -8.46
N SER A 117 0.95 -2.27 -7.44
CA SER A 117 -0.13 -2.62 -6.51
C SER A 117 -1.47 -2.78 -7.23
N LEU A 118 -1.75 -1.95 -8.24
CA LEU A 118 -2.98 -2.01 -9.01
C LEU A 118 -3.02 -3.26 -9.90
N ILE A 119 -1.90 -3.58 -10.55
CA ILE A 119 -1.75 -4.78 -11.38
C ILE A 119 -1.96 -6.04 -10.55
N LEU A 120 -1.29 -6.11 -9.39
CA LEU A 120 -1.40 -7.26 -8.48
C LEU A 120 -2.83 -7.41 -7.95
N SER A 121 -3.48 -6.30 -7.59
CA SER A 121 -4.87 -6.28 -7.12
C SER A 121 -5.84 -6.73 -8.22
N SER A 122 -5.61 -6.36 -9.48
CA SER A 122 -6.40 -6.84 -10.62
C SER A 122 -6.30 -8.35 -10.81
N GLY A 123 -5.08 -8.90 -10.72
CA GLY A 123 -4.87 -10.36 -10.76
C GLY A 123 -5.61 -11.08 -9.64
N LEU A 124 -5.46 -10.60 -8.39
CA LEU A 124 -6.16 -11.16 -7.23
C LEU A 124 -7.69 -11.05 -7.40
N MET A 125 -8.19 -9.93 -7.89
CA MET A 125 -9.63 -9.75 -8.13
C MET A 125 -10.16 -10.72 -9.20
N ALA A 126 -9.39 -11.01 -10.25
CA ALA A 126 -9.73 -12.05 -11.21
C ALA A 126 -9.77 -13.45 -10.56
N THR A 127 -8.84 -13.78 -9.68
CA THR A 127 -8.86 -15.05 -8.95
C THR A 127 -10.04 -15.17 -8.00
N PHE A 128 -10.37 -14.12 -7.25
CA PHE A 128 -11.53 -14.12 -6.35
C PHE A 128 -12.84 -14.19 -7.13
N SER A 129 -12.93 -13.51 -8.27
CA SER A 129 -14.09 -13.64 -9.16
C SER A 129 -14.24 -15.07 -9.65
N TRP A 130 -13.14 -15.70 -10.08
CA TRP A 130 -13.16 -17.10 -10.51
C TRP A 130 -13.61 -18.05 -9.39
N ILE A 131 -13.08 -17.87 -8.17
CA ILE A 131 -13.49 -18.66 -6.99
C ILE A 131 -14.96 -18.41 -6.67
N GLY A 132 -15.43 -17.16 -6.66
CA GLY A 132 -16.81 -16.80 -6.32
C GLY A 132 -17.83 -17.37 -7.30
N ILE A 133 -17.47 -17.44 -8.59
CA ILE A 133 -18.31 -18.05 -9.62
C ILE A 133 -18.29 -19.58 -9.49
N LYS A 134 -17.10 -20.20 -9.41
CA LYS A 134 -16.95 -21.66 -9.37
C LYS A 134 -17.45 -22.29 -8.06
N SER A 135 -17.35 -21.58 -6.94
CA SER A 135 -17.85 -22.02 -5.63
C SER A 135 -19.37 -21.97 -5.52
N GLY A 136 -20.07 -21.40 -6.50
CA GLY A 136 -21.51 -21.20 -6.42
C GLY A 136 -21.94 -20.24 -5.30
N VAL A 137 -21.01 -19.54 -4.64
CA VAL A 137 -21.32 -18.56 -3.57
C VAL A 137 -22.20 -17.44 -4.12
N LEU A 138 -21.92 -16.98 -5.34
CA LEU A 138 -22.78 -16.00 -6.03
C LEU A 138 -24.17 -16.59 -6.35
N LEU A 139 -24.24 -17.86 -6.73
CA LEU A 139 -25.51 -18.56 -6.93
C LEU A 139 -26.27 -18.73 -5.61
N ALA A 140 -25.61 -19.03 -4.49
CA ALA A 140 -26.26 -19.18 -3.19
C ALA A 140 -26.91 -17.88 -2.70
N ILE A 141 -26.33 -16.72 -3.03
CA ILE A 141 -26.89 -15.40 -2.70
C ILE A 141 -28.07 -15.04 -3.64
N VAL A 142 -28.00 -15.44 -4.91
CA VAL A 142 -28.97 -15.07 -5.95
C VAL A 142 -30.07 -16.13 -6.13
N ALA A 143 -29.86 -17.37 -5.66
CA ALA A 143 -30.81 -18.49 -5.66
C ALA A 143 -32.21 -18.11 -5.16
N PRO A 144 -32.40 -17.41 -4.01
CA PRO A 144 -33.75 -17.03 -3.58
C PRO A 144 -34.46 -16.06 -4.55
N HIS A 145 -33.74 -15.43 -5.46
CA HIS A 145 -34.30 -14.59 -6.54
C HIS A 145 -34.50 -15.36 -7.85
N LEU A 146 -33.72 -16.41 -8.11
CA LEU A 146 -33.84 -17.27 -9.31
C LEU A 146 -34.93 -18.34 -9.17
N GLU A 147 -35.15 -18.86 -7.96
CA GLU A 147 -36.28 -19.74 -7.67
C GLU A 147 -37.62 -19.04 -7.91
N LYS A 148 -37.71 -17.74 -7.61
CA LYS A 148 -38.87 -16.90 -7.95
C LYS A 148 -39.10 -16.74 -9.46
N GLN A 149 -38.09 -17.03 -10.28
CA GLN A 149 -38.13 -16.94 -11.74
C GLN A 149 -38.17 -18.32 -12.42
N GLY A 150 -38.22 -19.42 -11.66
CA GLY A 150 -38.37 -20.78 -12.20
C GLY A 150 -37.14 -21.34 -12.92
N ILE A 151 -35.94 -20.80 -12.67
CA ILE A 151 -34.70 -21.27 -13.29
C ILE A 151 -34.02 -22.28 -12.35
N PRO A 152 -33.85 -23.56 -12.75
CA PRO A 152 -33.17 -24.55 -11.92
C PRO A 152 -31.66 -24.24 -11.84
N PRO A 153 -31.10 -24.07 -10.63
CA PRO A 153 -29.73 -23.61 -10.42
C PRO A 153 -28.66 -24.68 -10.74
N GLU A 154 -29.03 -25.97 -10.86
CA GLU A 154 -28.05 -27.06 -10.97
C GLU A 154 -27.34 -27.14 -12.34
N GLY A 155 -27.91 -26.55 -13.40
CA GLY A 155 -27.39 -26.65 -14.77
C GLY A 155 -26.32 -25.62 -15.15
N ILE A 156 -26.11 -24.57 -14.35
CA ILE A 156 -25.31 -23.40 -14.73
C ILE A 156 -23.80 -23.64 -14.51
N VAL A 157 -23.41 -24.53 -13.60
CA VAL A 157 -21.99 -24.69 -13.19
C VAL A 157 -21.29 -25.87 -13.88
N SER A 158 -22.04 -26.83 -14.42
CA SER A 158 -21.53 -28.18 -14.70
C SER A 158 -21.08 -28.44 -16.15
N SER A 159 -21.31 -27.51 -17.09
CA SER A 159 -20.93 -27.71 -18.51
C SER A 159 -19.51 -27.21 -18.83
N PRO A 160 -18.70 -27.93 -19.61
CA PRO A 160 -17.38 -27.47 -20.08
C PRO A 160 -17.41 -26.15 -20.84
N SER A 161 -18.51 -25.84 -21.54
CA SER A 161 -18.70 -24.54 -22.20
C SER A 161 -18.73 -23.38 -21.19
N ASN A 162 -19.21 -23.66 -19.97
CA ASN A 162 -19.35 -22.65 -18.94
C ASN A 162 -17.98 -22.32 -18.34
N PHE A 163 -17.00 -23.22 -18.38
CA PHE A 163 -15.64 -22.95 -17.91
C PHE A 163 -15.01 -21.74 -18.63
N TYR A 164 -15.05 -21.71 -19.96
CA TYR A 164 -14.48 -20.61 -20.75
C TYR A 164 -15.24 -19.30 -20.52
N THR A 165 -16.57 -19.36 -20.44
CA THR A 165 -17.40 -18.18 -20.16
C THR A 165 -17.13 -17.63 -18.76
N MET A 166 -17.04 -18.49 -17.74
CA MET A 166 -16.67 -18.10 -16.38
C MET A 166 -15.26 -17.49 -16.33
N ALA A 167 -14.33 -17.99 -17.15
CA ALA A 167 -12.95 -17.53 -17.16
C ALA A 167 -12.89 -16.13 -17.77
N LEU A 168 -13.60 -15.95 -18.89
CA LEU A 168 -13.76 -14.67 -19.53
C LEU A 168 -14.38 -13.64 -18.57
N VAL A 169 -15.46 -14.00 -17.88
CA VAL A 169 -16.10 -13.11 -16.89
C VAL A 169 -15.12 -12.74 -15.77
N ALA A 170 -14.40 -13.71 -15.20
CA ALA A 170 -13.44 -13.44 -14.14
C ALA A 170 -12.31 -12.49 -14.59
N VAL A 171 -11.80 -12.68 -15.81
CA VAL A 171 -10.78 -11.80 -16.40
C VAL A 171 -11.32 -10.40 -16.67
N LEU A 172 -12.54 -10.28 -17.20
CA LEU A 172 -13.20 -8.99 -17.41
C LEU A 172 -13.40 -8.23 -16.11
N VAL A 173 -13.81 -8.91 -15.03
CA VAL A 173 -13.95 -8.33 -13.69
C VAL A 173 -12.60 -7.81 -13.17
N GLY A 174 -11.52 -8.58 -13.34
CA GLY A 174 -10.17 -8.12 -13.00
C GLY A 174 -9.79 -6.85 -13.77
N MET A 175 -9.90 -6.88 -15.10
CA MET A 175 -9.59 -5.73 -15.95
C MET A 175 -10.46 -4.50 -15.63
N PHE A 176 -11.72 -4.71 -15.28
CA PHE A 176 -12.66 -3.65 -14.89
C PHE A 176 -12.23 -2.95 -13.59
N SER A 177 -11.67 -3.68 -12.63
CA SER A 177 -11.15 -3.11 -11.38
C SER A 177 -10.13 -2.00 -11.62
N THR A 178 -9.18 -2.25 -12.52
CA THR A 178 -8.16 -1.27 -12.92
C THR A 178 -8.82 -0.03 -13.54
N ASN A 179 -9.89 -0.21 -14.33
CA ASN A 179 -10.63 0.92 -14.89
C ASN A 179 -11.21 1.81 -13.81
N LEU A 180 -11.92 1.18 -12.88
CA LEU A 180 -12.66 1.88 -11.85
C LEU A 180 -11.71 2.68 -10.97
N TYR A 181 -10.57 2.09 -10.60
CA TYR A 181 -9.54 2.79 -9.83
C TYR A 181 -9.01 4.03 -10.55
N LEU A 182 -8.63 3.89 -11.83
CA LEU A 182 -8.12 5.00 -12.62
C LEU A 182 -9.17 6.11 -12.77
N PHE A 183 -10.42 5.72 -13.02
CA PHE A 183 -11.53 6.65 -13.13
C PHE A 183 -11.78 7.42 -11.82
N ILE A 184 -11.77 6.73 -10.68
CA ILE A 184 -11.94 7.36 -9.37
C ILE A 184 -10.79 8.33 -9.10
N ASN A 185 -9.55 7.93 -9.32
CA ASN A 185 -8.40 8.81 -9.11
C ASN A 185 -8.48 10.07 -9.99
N GLN A 186 -8.80 9.91 -11.27
CA GLN A 186 -8.98 11.05 -12.19
C GLN A 186 -10.13 11.97 -11.73
N LYS A 187 -11.25 11.40 -11.26
CA LYS A 187 -12.38 12.17 -10.74
C LYS A 187 -12.01 12.94 -9.48
N VAL A 188 -11.31 12.32 -8.54
CA VAL A 188 -10.87 12.96 -7.30
C VAL A 188 -9.91 14.10 -7.62
N GLU A 189 -8.93 13.89 -8.49
CA GLU A 189 -7.98 14.92 -8.89
C GLU A 189 -8.67 16.12 -9.56
N GLN A 190 -9.64 15.87 -10.46
CA GLN A 190 -10.45 16.93 -11.07
C GLN A 190 -11.25 17.73 -10.03
N LEU A 191 -11.84 17.06 -9.04
CA LEU A 191 -12.61 17.72 -7.99
C LEU A 191 -11.72 18.54 -7.06
N THR A 192 -10.53 18.03 -6.72
CA THR A 192 -9.54 18.76 -5.93
C THR A 192 -9.06 20.00 -6.68
N GLN A 193 -8.71 19.88 -7.96
CA GLN A 193 -8.29 21.03 -8.77
C GLN A 193 -9.42 22.06 -8.94
N LYS A 194 -10.67 21.60 -9.11
CA LYS A 194 -11.82 22.49 -9.19
C LYS A 194 -12.08 23.23 -7.87
N SER A 195 -11.99 22.53 -6.74
CA SER A 195 -12.13 23.13 -5.41
C SER A 195 -11.05 24.16 -5.11
N ILE A 196 -9.78 23.88 -5.46
CA ILE A 196 -8.67 24.84 -5.32
C ILE A 196 -8.91 26.08 -6.21
N LYS A 197 -9.48 25.91 -7.40
CA LYS A 197 -9.76 27.00 -8.34
C LYS A 197 -10.98 27.85 -7.95
N GLU A 198 -12.00 27.26 -7.34
CA GLU A 198 -13.20 27.96 -6.86
C GLU A 198 -12.97 28.69 -5.52
N ASN A 199 -12.04 28.23 -4.66
CA ASN A 199 -11.78 28.84 -3.35
C ASN A 199 -10.27 28.98 -3.05
N PRO A 200 -9.55 29.89 -3.77
CA PRO A 200 -8.09 30.01 -3.66
C PRO A 200 -7.60 30.44 -2.27
N ASN A 201 -8.46 31.05 -1.44
CA ASN A 201 -8.11 31.52 -0.10
C ASN A 201 -8.01 30.38 0.93
N GLU A 202 -8.74 29.27 0.73
CA GLU A 202 -8.69 28.10 1.61
C GLU A 202 -7.42 27.26 1.38
N ALA A 203 -6.90 27.26 0.15
CA ALA A 203 -5.68 26.54 -0.21
C ALA A 203 -4.38 27.23 0.26
N LEU A 204 -4.41 28.55 0.50
CA LEU A 204 -3.26 29.34 0.97
C LEU A 204 -3.19 29.47 2.50
N GLY A 205 -4.15 28.89 3.24
CA GLY A 205 -4.16 28.95 4.71
C GLY A 205 -4.30 30.37 5.27
N ILE A 206 -4.77 31.32 4.47
CA ILE A 206 -5.04 32.70 4.93
C ILE A 206 -6.50 32.73 5.36
N LYS A 207 -6.72 32.57 6.66
CA LYS A 207 -8.00 32.88 7.31
C LYS A 207 -8.24 34.39 7.34
#